data_AF-A0A847BTN0-F1
#
_entry.id   AF-A0A847BTN0-F1
#
_cell.length_a   1.000
_cell.length_b   1.000
_cell.length_c   1.000
_cell.angle_alpha   90.00
_cell.angle_beta   90.00
_cell.angle_gamma   90.00
#
_symmetry.space_group_name_H-M   'P 1'
#
loop_
_entity.id
_entity.type
_entity.pdbx_description
1 polymer ?
#
loop_
_entity_poly.entity_id
_entity_poly.type
_entity_poly.pdbx_seq_one_letter_code
_entity_poly.pdbx_strand_id
1 'polypeptide(L)'
;VIGMEIAVGLLVAPVIFFPAEILGEGILTHYQSGILMTHIFLRFNMMLAFVSFLSFFAEAYMYLKKRGDLWAFMMSFSTLIAMGLFVFYFTPFILEAQSQGVTATQTATFSSMHKGSEIAVKIILITQSIILGRRVWLLGR
;
A
#
# COMPACT_ATOMS: atom_id res chain seq x y z
N VAL A 1 0.65 3.15 9.52
CA VAL A 1 0.81 2.73 8.11
C VAL A 1 1.55 1.40 8.04
N ILE A 2 2.83 1.35 8.41
CA ILE A 2 3.70 0.14 8.33
C ILE A 2 3.05 -1.13 8.89
N GLY A 3 2.53 -1.11 10.12
CA GLY A 3 1.95 -2.33 10.73
C GLY A 3 0.77 -2.89 9.94
N MET A 4 -0.01 -2.03 9.29
CA MET A 4 -1.14 -2.45 8.44
C MET A 4 -0.64 -3.00 7.10
N GLU A 5 0.40 -2.42 6.52
CA GLU A 5 1.01 -2.93 5.29
C GLU A 5 1.67 -4.29 5.50
N ILE A 6 2.34 -4.49 6.64
CA ILE A 6 2.88 -5.79 7.02
C ILE A 6 1.73 -6.78 7.21
N ALA A 7 0.67 -6.41 7.93
CA ALA A 7 -0.48 -7.29 8.13
C ALA A 7 -1.13 -7.69 6.79
N VAL A 8 -1.42 -6.73 5.92
CA VAL A 8 -2.08 -7.00 4.64
C VAL A 8 -1.13 -7.73 3.67
N GLY A 9 0.11 -7.30 3.55
CA GLY A 9 1.07 -7.84 2.58
C GLY A 9 1.69 -9.16 3.00
N LEU A 10 2.14 -9.29 4.25
CA LEU A 10 2.86 -10.48 4.72
C LEU A 10 1.93 -11.55 5.28
N LEU A 11 0.85 -11.15 5.97
CA LEU A 11 -0.03 -12.12 6.65
C LEU A 11 -1.26 -12.47 5.81
N VAL A 12 -1.94 -11.47 5.25
CA VAL A 12 -3.21 -11.68 4.54
C VAL A 12 -3.00 -12.17 3.11
N ALA A 13 -2.02 -11.65 2.37
CA ALA A 13 -1.82 -12.04 0.97
C ALA A 13 -1.56 -13.54 0.78
N PRO A 14 -0.70 -14.23 1.57
CA PRO A 14 -0.51 -15.67 1.41
C PRO A 14 -1.78 -16.49 1.66
N VAL A 15 -2.58 -16.11 2.65
CA VAL A 15 -3.85 -16.78 2.97
C VAL A 15 -4.85 -16.67 1.80
N ILE A 16 -4.80 -15.58 1.04
CA ILE A 16 -5.71 -15.33 -0.08
C ILE A 16 -5.23 -15.98 -1.37
N PHE A 17 -3.92 -15.94 -1.65
CA PHE A 17 -3.36 -16.46 -2.91
C PHE A 17 -2.98 -17.95 -2.84
N PHE A 18 -2.86 -18.54 -1.64
CA PHE A 18 -2.66 -19.98 -1.44
C PHE A 18 -3.81 -20.65 -0.65
N PRO A 19 -5.08 -20.50 -1.08
CA PRO A 19 -6.22 -21.03 -0.35
C PRO A 19 -6.27 -22.56 -0.37
N ALA A 20 -5.59 -23.20 -1.34
CA ALA A 20 -5.55 -24.66 -1.47
C ALA A 20 -4.90 -25.35 -0.27
N GLU A 21 -3.94 -24.70 0.38
CA GLU A 21 -3.26 -25.25 1.58
C GLU A 21 -4.18 -25.30 2.81
N ILE A 22 -5.25 -24.49 2.82
CA ILE A 22 -6.14 -24.31 3.98
C ILE A 22 -7.50 -24.96 3.73
N LEU A 23 -8.06 -24.75 2.54
CA LEU A 23 -9.44 -25.10 2.21
C LEU A 23 -9.55 -26.28 1.24
N GLY A 24 -8.46 -26.65 0.54
CA GLY A 24 -8.44 -27.67 -0.51
C GLY A 24 -8.51 -27.09 -1.94
N GLU A 25 -8.27 -27.95 -2.93
CA GLU A 25 -8.15 -27.54 -4.34
C GLU A 25 -9.49 -27.08 -4.96
N GLY A 26 -9.41 -26.17 -5.94
CA GLY A 26 -10.55 -25.79 -6.79
C GLY A 26 -11.53 -24.77 -6.20
N ILE A 27 -11.28 -24.24 -5.00
CA ILE A 27 -12.21 -23.32 -4.31
C ILE A 27 -12.08 -21.88 -4.83
N LEU A 28 -10.84 -21.41 -5.00
CA LEU A 28 -10.53 -20.05 -5.40
C LEU A 28 -9.51 -20.07 -6.54
N THR A 29 -9.90 -19.49 -7.68
CA THR A 29 -8.97 -19.19 -8.76
C THR A 29 -8.08 -18.01 -8.40
N HIS A 30 -6.93 -17.87 -9.08
CA HIS A 30 -6.03 -16.73 -8.88
C HIS A 30 -6.74 -15.38 -9.16
N TYR A 31 -7.65 -15.35 -10.13
CA TYR A 31 -8.46 -14.16 -10.43
C TYR A 31 -9.41 -13.80 -9.29
N GLN A 32 -10.14 -14.77 -8.74
CA GLN A 32 -11.03 -14.54 -7.58
C GLN A 32 -10.25 -14.09 -6.34
N SER A 33 -9.06 -14.66 -6.14
CA SER A 33 -8.13 -14.26 -5.07
C SER A 33 -7.67 -12.81 -5.26
N GLY A 34 -7.37 -12.40 -6.50
CA GLY A 34 -7.06 -11.02 -6.85
C GLY A 34 -8.22 -10.05 -6.58
N ILE A 35 -9.47 -10.43 -6.86
CA ILE A 35 -10.65 -9.62 -6.50
C ILE A 35 -10.73 -9.44 -4.98
N LEU A 36 -10.58 -10.53 -4.22
CA LEU A 36 -10.63 -10.49 -2.77
C LEU A 36 -9.55 -9.56 -2.19
N MET A 37 -8.32 -9.65 -2.71
CA MET A 37 -7.21 -8.80 -2.28
C MET A 37 -7.48 -7.32 -2.57
N THR A 38 -7.96 -6.96 -3.76
CA THR A 38 -8.35 -5.57 -4.07
C THR A 38 -9.40 -5.04 -3.10
N HIS A 39 -10.40 -5.87 -2.75
CA HIS A 39 -11.44 -5.48 -1.80
C HIS A 39 -10.94 -5.32 -0.36
N ILE A 40 -9.87 -6.01 0.02
CA ILE A 40 -9.21 -5.79 1.30
C ILE A 40 -8.48 -4.46 1.28
N PHE A 41 -7.69 -4.19 0.23
CA PHE A 41 -7.04 -2.90 0.05
C PHE A 41 -8.06 -1.75 0.06
N LEU A 42 -9.20 -1.87 -0.62
CA LEU A 42 -10.26 -0.84 -0.58
C LEU A 42 -10.71 -0.46 0.84
N ARG A 43 -10.88 -1.45 1.73
CA ARG A 43 -11.29 -1.21 3.12
C ARG A 43 -10.19 -0.51 3.92
N PHE A 44 -8.93 -0.80 3.63
CA PHE A 44 -7.79 -0.19 4.29
C PHE A 44 -7.33 1.12 3.66
N ASN A 45 -7.63 1.37 2.37
CA ASN A 45 -7.11 2.48 1.59
C ASN A 45 -7.45 3.83 2.20
N MET A 46 -8.70 4.06 2.61
CA MET A 46 -9.08 5.33 3.25
C MET A 46 -8.36 5.53 4.57
N MET A 47 -8.22 4.46 5.37
CA MET A 47 -7.50 4.53 6.65
C MET A 47 -6.00 4.78 6.43
N LEU A 48 -5.38 4.08 5.48
CA LEU A 48 -3.98 4.25 5.09
C LEU A 48 -3.72 5.66 4.54
N ALA A 49 -4.60 6.18 3.68
CA ALA A 49 -4.53 7.54 3.16
C ALA A 49 -4.63 8.58 4.28
N PHE A 50 -5.60 8.43 5.19
CA PHE A 50 -5.77 9.33 6.31
C PHE A 50 -4.56 9.35 7.24
N VAL A 51 -4.01 8.19 7.59
CA VAL A 51 -2.83 8.12 8.46
C VAL A 51 -1.58 8.66 7.74
N SER A 52 -1.41 8.39 6.44
CA SER A 52 -0.32 8.98 5.64
C SER A 52 -0.41 10.50 5.57
N PHE A 53 -1.62 11.04 5.44
CA PHE A 53 -1.86 12.48 5.51
C PHE A 53 -1.46 13.05 6.87
N LEU A 54 -1.92 12.46 7.98
CA LEU A 54 -1.50 12.89 9.32
C LEU A 54 0.01 12.82 9.52
N SER A 55 0.66 11.75 9.03
CA SER A 55 2.11 11.59 9.07
C SER A 55 2.83 12.73 8.36
N PHE A 56 2.37 13.13 7.18
CA PHE A 56 2.94 14.26 6.46
C PHE A 56 2.78 15.58 7.22
N PHE A 57 1.59 15.86 7.78
CA PHE A 57 1.37 17.10 8.55
C PHE A 57 2.21 17.16 9.83
N ALA A 58 2.36 16.02 10.52
CA ALA A 58 3.22 15.94 11.70
C ALA A 58 4.68 16.26 11.35
N GLU A 59 5.19 15.68 10.27
CA GLU A 59 6.55 15.92 9.78
C GLU A 59 6.74 17.35 9.28
N ALA A 60 5.77 17.89 8.53
CA ALA A 60 5.75 19.28 8.09
C ALA A 60 5.82 20.25 9.28
N TYR A 61 4.99 20.04 10.31
CA TYR A 61 4.96 20.87 11.51
C TYR A 61 6.29 20.84 12.27
N MET A 62 6.89 19.65 12.44
CA MET A 62 8.20 19.52 13.08
C MET A 62 9.30 20.23 12.29
N TYR A 63 9.28 20.12 10.96
CA TYR A 63 10.22 20.80 10.07
C TYR A 63 10.08 22.33 10.18
N LEU A 64 8.85 22.86 10.14
CA LEU A 64 8.55 24.29 10.32
C LEU A 64 9.04 24.82 11.68
N LYS A 65 8.97 24.02 12.74
CA LYS A 65 9.48 24.36 14.08
C LYS A 65 11.00 24.18 14.23
N LYS A 66 11.74 23.85 13.16
CA LYS A 66 13.18 23.53 13.17
C LYS A 66 13.56 22.41 14.16
N ARG A 67 12.60 21.53 14.49
CA ARG A 67 12.80 20.34 15.32
C ARG A 67 12.76 19.05 14.49
N GLY A 68 12.39 19.16 13.22
CA GLY A 68 12.32 18.07 12.25
C GLY A 68 13.49 18.06 11.28
N ASP A 69 13.75 16.89 10.72
CA ASP A 69 14.77 16.66 9.69
C ASP A 69 14.16 16.84 8.29
N LEU A 70 14.86 17.53 7.40
CA LEU A 70 14.45 17.68 6.00
C LEU A 70 14.25 16.31 5.33
N TRP A 71 15.09 15.32 5.69
CA TRP A 71 14.99 13.97 5.16
C TRP A 71 13.68 13.28 5.56
N ALA A 72 13.28 13.38 6.82
CA ALA A 72 12.03 12.78 7.30
C ALA A 72 10.81 13.45 6.64
N PHE A 73 10.86 14.77 6.46
CA PHE A 73 9.84 15.51 5.72
C PHE A 73 9.71 15.03 4.28
N MET A 74 10.82 14.93 3.53
CA MET A 74 10.81 14.46 2.15
C MET A 74 10.27 13.03 2.03
N MET A 75 10.67 12.11 2.91
CA MET A 75 10.16 10.74 2.93
C MET A 75 8.65 10.69 3.23
N SER A 76 8.17 11.55 4.14
CA SER A 76 6.73 11.62 4.45
C SER A 76 5.91 12.16 3.28
N PHE A 77 6.48 13.09 2.52
CA PHE A 77 5.86 13.63 1.31
C PHE A 77 5.81 12.58 0.19
N SER A 78 6.90 11.84 -0.03
CA SER A 78 6.91 10.70 -0.96
C SER A 78 5.90 9.62 -0.58
N THR A 79 5.75 9.32 0.72
CA THR A 79 4.71 8.41 1.23
C THR A 79 3.32 8.91 0.81
N LEU A 80 3.02 10.19 1.04
CA LEU A 80 1.72 10.77 0.74
C LEU A 80 1.41 10.71 -0.76
N ILE A 81 2.38 11.03 -1.63
CA ILE A 81 2.21 10.93 -3.08
C ILE A 81 1.97 9.48 -3.50
N ALA A 82 2.79 8.53 -3.05
CA ALA A 82 2.65 7.13 -3.41
C ALA A 82 1.31 6.56 -2.92
N MET A 83 0.86 6.95 -1.73
CA MET A 83 -0.45 6.61 -1.19
C MET A 83 -1.59 7.20 -2.03
N GLY A 84 -1.47 8.46 -2.43
CA GLY A 84 -2.43 9.12 -3.32
C GLY A 84 -2.54 8.41 -4.67
N LEU A 85 -1.40 8.05 -5.28
CA LEU A 85 -1.39 7.26 -6.52
C LEU A 85 -2.02 5.88 -6.31
N PHE A 86 -1.70 5.20 -5.22
CA PHE A 86 -2.28 3.89 -4.92
C PHE A 86 -3.81 3.96 -4.81
N VAL A 87 -4.34 4.91 -4.05
CA VAL A 87 -5.78 5.03 -3.77
C VAL A 87 -6.56 5.60 -4.94
N PHE A 88 -6.08 6.69 -5.55
CA PHE A 88 -6.86 7.46 -6.54
C PHE A 88 -6.53 7.13 -7.99
N TYR A 89 -5.44 6.42 -8.28
CA TYR A 89 -5.04 6.08 -9.65
C TYR A 89 -5.01 4.57 -9.89
N PHE A 90 -4.24 3.81 -9.12
CA PHE A 90 -4.07 2.38 -9.36
C PHE A 90 -5.29 1.55 -8.94
N THR A 91 -5.80 1.77 -7.73
CA THR A 91 -6.95 1.02 -7.21
C THR A 91 -8.20 1.11 -8.10
N PRO A 92 -8.68 2.30 -8.54
CA PRO A 92 -9.87 2.38 -9.39
C PRO A 92 -9.66 1.70 -10.75
N PHE A 93 -8.48 1.84 -11.35
CA PHE A 93 -8.15 1.16 -12.60
C PHE A 93 -8.21 -0.36 -12.46
N ILE A 94 -7.63 -0.91 -11.39
CA ILE A 94 -7.63 -2.36 -11.12
C ILE A 94 -9.06 -2.86 -10.91
N LEU A 95 -9.88 -2.12 -10.17
CA LEU A 95 -11.29 -2.47 -9.94
C LEU A 95 -12.10 -2.48 -11.23
N GLU A 96 -11.92 -1.47 -12.07
CA GLU A 96 -12.61 -1.39 -13.36
C GLU A 96 -12.22 -2.58 -14.24
N ALA A 97 -10.93 -2.86 -14.39
CA ALA A 97 -10.45 -4.01 -15.15
C ALA A 97 -10.94 -5.35 -14.58
N GLN A 98 -10.99 -5.48 -13.25
CA GLN A 98 -11.56 -6.67 -12.61
C GLN A 98 -13.06 -6.80 -12.88
N SER A 99 -13.81 -5.71 -12.89
CA SER A 99 -15.27 -5.73 -13.17
C SER A 99 -15.62 -6.17 -14.59
N GLN A 100 -14.70 -5.99 -15.54
CA GLN A 100 -14.85 -6.40 -16.94
C GLN A 100 -14.54 -7.89 -17.18
N GLY A 101 -14.15 -8.62 -16.14
CA GLY A 101 -13.88 -10.05 -16.21
C GLY A 101 -12.40 -10.40 -16.40
N VAL A 102 -12.14 -11.71 -16.55
CA VAL A 102 -10.78 -12.27 -16.58
C VAL A 102 -9.95 -11.76 -17.75
N THR A 103 -10.57 -11.59 -18.92
CA THR A 103 -9.88 -11.17 -20.16
C THR A 103 -9.25 -9.78 -20.04
N ALA A 104 -9.93 -8.84 -19.38
CA ALA A 104 -9.41 -7.49 -19.15
C ALA A 104 -8.17 -7.49 -18.22
N THR A 105 -8.10 -8.44 -17.28
CA THR A 105 -6.95 -8.60 -16.38
C THR A 105 -5.74 -9.31 -17.00
N GLN A 106 -5.88 -9.87 -18.20
CA GLN A 106 -4.77 -10.53 -18.92
C GLN A 106 -4.08 -9.59 -19.92
N THR A 107 -4.47 -8.32 -19.97
CA THR A 107 -3.89 -7.34 -20.88
C THR A 107 -2.51 -6.85 -20.41
N ALA A 108 -1.66 -6.46 -21.36
CA ALA A 108 -0.35 -5.85 -21.05
C ALA A 108 -0.51 -4.56 -20.23
N THR A 109 -1.56 -3.79 -20.50
CA THR A 109 -1.91 -2.58 -19.75
C THR A 109 -2.21 -2.90 -18.29
N PHE A 110 -3.02 -3.94 -18.03
CA PHE A 110 -3.32 -4.36 -16.67
C PHE A 110 -2.07 -4.81 -15.93
N SER A 111 -1.22 -5.62 -16.56
CA SER A 111 0.04 -6.09 -15.95
C SER A 111 0.95 -4.92 -15.54
N SER A 112 1.08 -3.91 -16.41
CA SER A 112 1.86 -2.70 -16.11
C SER A 112 1.26 -1.91 -14.93
N MET A 113 -0.05 -1.68 -14.94
CA MET A 113 -0.75 -0.92 -13.90
C MET A 113 -0.74 -1.66 -12.55
N HIS A 114 -0.93 -2.98 -12.56
CA HIS A 114 -0.86 -3.82 -11.38
C HIS A 114 0.54 -3.79 -10.76
N LYS A 115 1.58 -3.97 -11.58
CA LYS A 115 2.98 -3.86 -11.12
C LYS A 115 3.30 -2.46 -10.58
N GLY A 116 2.78 -1.40 -11.22
CA GLY A 116 2.88 -0.03 -10.73
C GLY A 116 2.28 0.13 -9.32
N SER A 117 1.12 -0.49 -9.08
CA SER A 117 0.46 -0.49 -7.78
C SER A 117 1.30 -1.19 -6.70
N GLU A 118 1.94 -2.33 -7.03
CA GLU A 118 2.83 -3.02 -6.11
C GLU A 118 4.06 -2.19 -5.76
N ILE A 119 4.62 -1.48 -6.74
CA ILE A 119 5.76 -0.59 -6.53
C ILE A 119 5.35 0.56 -5.61
N ALA A 120 4.15 1.13 -5.79
CA ALA A 120 3.65 2.19 -4.91
C ALA A 120 3.57 1.69 -3.45
N VAL A 121 3.01 0.51 -3.21
CA VAL A 121 2.96 -0.09 -1.86
C VAL A 121 4.36 -0.32 -1.27
N LYS A 122 5.31 -0.82 -2.08
CA LYS A 122 6.71 -1.00 -1.64
C LYS A 122 7.37 0.33 -1.28
N ILE A 123 7.13 1.40 -2.05
CA ILE A 123 7.64 2.74 -1.75
C ILE A 123 7.09 3.23 -0.42
N ILE A 124 5.78 3.08 -0.17
CA ILE A 124 5.15 3.51 1.08
C ILE A 124 5.78 2.76 2.26
N LEU A 125 5.92 1.44 2.15
CA LEU A 125 6.54 0.61 3.20
C LEU A 125 8.00 1.02 3.50
N ILE A 126 8.82 1.20 2.46
CA ILE A 126 10.24 1.55 2.62
C ILE A 126 10.39 2.94 3.23
N THR A 127 9.70 3.94 2.67
CA THR A 127 9.81 5.33 3.12
C THR A 127 9.33 5.48 4.57
N GLN A 128 8.24 4.81 4.95
CA GLN A 128 7.77 4.80 6.33
C GLN A 128 8.73 4.08 7.27
N SER A 129 9.30 2.95 6.86
CA SER A 129 10.29 2.22 7.67
C SER A 129 11.52 3.07 7.96
N ILE A 130 11.98 3.86 6.97
CA ILE A 130 13.07 4.82 7.14
C ILE A 130 12.70 5.91 8.15
N ILE A 131 11.50 6.50 8.04
CA ILE A 131 11.03 7.54 8.98
C ILE A 131 10.97 6.98 10.41
N LEU A 132 10.38 5.79 10.58
CA LEU A 132 10.27 5.15 11.89
C LEU A 132 11.66 4.90 12.49
N GLY A 133 12.57 4.30 11.72
CA GLY A 133 13.95 4.06 12.18
C GLY A 133 14.67 5.35 12.55
N ARG A 134 14.50 6.41 11.75
CA ARG A 134 15.07 7.74 12.02
C ARG A 134 14.54 8.34 13.32
N ARG A 135 13.23 8.22 13.58
CA ARG A 135 12.58 8.74 14.79
C ARG A 135 13.02 8.00 16.05
N VAL A 136 13.10 6.66 15.99
CA VAL A 136 13.61 5.84 17.10
C VAL A 136 15.05 6.23 17.43
N TRP A 137 15.90 6.42 16.42
CA TRP A 137 17.29 6.84 16.62
C TRP A 137 17.42 8.22 17.28
N LEU A 138 16.58 9.18 16.90
CA LEU A 138 16.58 10.52 17.50
C LEU A 138 16.07 10.53 18.94
N LEU A 139 15.18 9.62 19.33
CA LEU A 139 14.67 9.50 20.70
C LEU A 139 15.67 8.84 21.66
N GLY A 140 16.59 8.03 21.14
CA GLY A 140 17.64 7.37 21.93
C GLY A 140 18.89 8.23 22.15
N ARG A 141 18.90 9.48 21.70
CA ARG A 141 19.99 10.44 21.84
C ARG A 141 19.59 11.57 22.78
#